data_AF-A0A662VHE1-F1
#
_entry.id   AF-A0A662VHE1-F1
#
_cell.length_a   1.000
_cell.length_b   1.000
_cell.length_c   1.000
_cell.angle_alpha   90.00
_cell.angle_beta   90.00
_cell.angle_gamma   90.00
#
_symmetry.space_group_name_H-M   'P 1'
#
loop_
_entity.id
_entity.type
_entity.pdbx_description
1 polymer ?
#
loop_
_entity_poly.entity_id
_entity_poly.type
_entity_poly.pdbx_seq_one_letter_code
_entity_poly.pdbx_strand_id
1 'polypeptide(L)'
;MKVTVIAPLLRLDYPTKLSHRAMIKVYLWAKKNGYDVILLESEFANPISFFSVGRKGSIVCYGGHATPVSWVGQWILFHLLAPYGIKKVPGVKGKILASIPACQPAKILGPLAVRSGAKAFIGSVDYMWAGMGPDIGWEGYNYAKDFVDTWVTFHTELIRTQDPEHALSVYKSKCHEYAEKYEAEKPDSEWEYHAWAMKENSEKIRLFWGEK
;
A
#
# COMPACT_ATOMS: atom_id res chain seq x y z
N MET A 1 19.37 7.35 1.96
CA MET A 1 17.95 7.48 2.36
C MET A 1 17.53 6.19 3.06
N LYS A 2 16.74 6.27 4.14
CA LYS A 2 16.24 5.09 4.87
C LYS A 2 14.78 4.82 4.52
N VAL A 3 14.45 3.61 4.13
CA VAL A 3 13.09 3.18 3.76
C VAL A 3 12.58 2.19 4.79
N THR A 4 11.34 2.36 5.24
CA THR A 4 10.65 1.36 6.05
C THR A 4 9.60 0.67 5.20
N VAL A 5 9.68 -0.65 5.07
CA VAL A 5 8.69 -1.48 4.40
C VAL A 5 7.92 -2.26 5.45
N ILE A 6 6.60 -2.14 5.45
CA ILE A 6 5.70 -2.79 6.40
C ILE A 6 4.81 -3.78 5.63
N ALA A 7 4.96 -5.06 5.95
CA ALA A 7 4.35 -6.19 5.24
C ALA A 7 3.65 -7.13 6.24
N PRO A 8 2.43 -6.79 6.73
CA PRO A 8 1.64 -7.71 7.55
C PRO A 8 1.29 -8.99 6.77
N LEU A 9 1.16 -10.11 7.49
CA LEU A 9 0.75 -11.39 6.92
C LEU A 9 -0.35 -12.04 7.76
N LEU A 10 -1.57 -12.04 7.22
CA LEU A 10 -2.68 -12.84 7.73
C LEU A 10 -2.80 -14.08 6.83
N ARG A 11 -2.34 -15.23 7.34
CA ARG A 11 -2.19 -16.47 6.54
C ARG A 11 -3.50 -17.01 5.95
N LEU A 12 -4.66 -16.61 6.47
CA LEU A 12 -5.96 -17.04 5.96
C LEU A 12 -6.64 -15.97 5.11
N ASP A 13 -6.07 -14.77 5.03
CA ASP A 13 -6.64 -13.65 4.27
C ASP A 13 -5.89 -13.45 2.96
N TYR A 14 -6.57 -13.73 1.84
CA TYR A 14 -5.97 -13.70 0.52
C TYR A 14 -5.47 -12.30 0.09
N PRO A 15 -6.23 -11.20 0.25
CA PRO A 15 -5.72 -9.85 -0.02
C PRO A 15 -4.46 -9.51 0.78
N THR A 16 -4.37 -9.93 2.05
CA THR A 16 -3.15 -9.74 2.85
C THR A 16 -1.98 -10.54 2.29
N LYS A 17 -2.19 -11.77 1.80
CA LYS A 17 -1.12 -12.54 1.14
C LYS A 17 -0.56 -11.81 -0.08
N LEU A 18 -1.43 -11.25 -0.93
CA LEU A 18 -0.99 -10.55 -2.13
C LEU A 18 -0.25 -9.25 -1.80
N SER A 19 -0.80 -8.44 -0.89
CA SER A 19 -0.15 -7.21 -0.44
C SER A 19 1.18 -7.51 0.25
N HIS A 20 1.26 -8.55 1.08
CA HIS A 20 2.52 -9.05 1.64
C HIS A 20 3.54 -9.37 0.55
N ARG A 21 3.16 -10.17 -0.46
CA ARG A 21 4.03 -10.52 -1.58
C ARG A 21 4.53 -9.29 -2.34
N ALA A 22 3.66 -8.31 -2.57
CA ALA A 22 4.06 -7.04 -3.17
C ALA A 22 5.09 -6.31 -2.29
N MET A 23 4.85 -6.20 -0.99
CA MET A 23 5.78 -5.52 -0.09
C MET A 23 7.12 -6.23 0.07
N ILE A 24 7.15 -7.57 0.03
CA ILE A 24 8.42 -8.33 -0.01
C ILE A 24 9.17 -8.05 -1.31
N LYS A 25 8.49 -7.98 -2.47
CA LYS A 25 9.14 -7.58 -3.74
C LYS A 25 9.73 -6.17 -3.66
N VAL A 26 9.01 -5.22 -3.05
CA VAL A 26 9.50 -3.84 -2.81
C VAL A 26 10.75 -3.85 -1.93
N TYR A 27 10.72 -4.60 -0.82
CA TYR A 27 11.88 -4.75 0.06
C TYR A 27 13.10 -5.30 -0.68
N LEU A 28 12.93 -6.40 -1.41
CA LEU A 28 14.01 -7.05 -2.16
C LEU A 28 14.57 -6.13 -3.25
N TRP A 29 13.70 -5.43 -3.98
CA TRP A 29 14.09 -4.44 -4.98
C TRP A 29 14.90 -3.30 -4.33
N ALA A 30 14.42 -2.73 -3.22
CA ALA A 30 15.10 -1.63 -2.56
C ALA A 30 16.47 -2.05 -2.01
N LYS A 31 16.56 -3.23 -1.39
CA LYS A 31 17.83 -3.78 -0.91
C LYS A 31 18.82 -4.03 -2.07
N LYS A 32 18.35 -4.61 -3.18
CA LYS A 32 19.16 -4.85 -4.39
C LYS A 32 19.72 -3.55 -4.99
N ASN A 33 18.99 -2.45 -4.89
CA ASN A 33 19.39 -1.14 -5.40
C ASN A 33 20.14 -0.27 -4.36
N GLY A 34 20.63 -0.87 -3.27
CA GLY A 34 21.52 -0.19 -2.31
C GLY A 34 20.84 0.76 -1.32
N TYR A 35 19.52 0.71 -1.18
CA TYR A 35 18.82 1.50 -0.15
C TYR A 35 19.01 0.89 1.24
N ASP A 36 19.03 1.73 2.28
CA ASP A 36 19.00 1.29 3.69
C ASP A 36 17.54 0.99 4.06
N VAL A 37 17.18 -0.29 4.18
CA VAL A 37 15.78 -0.73 4.32
C VAL A 37 15.54 -1.43 5.66
N ILE A 38 14.52 -0.96 6.39
CA ILE A 38 13.94 -1.63 7.55
C ILE A 38 12.72 -2.42 7.06
N LEU A 39 12.70 -3.73 7.29
CA LEU A 39 11.54 -4.57 7.04
C LEU A 39 10.80 -4.87 8.35
N LEU A 40 9.51 -4.58 8.38
CA LEU A 40 8.57 -4.99 9.42
C LEU A 40 7.60 -6.00 8.79
N GLU A 41 7.95 -7.29 8.87
CA GLU A 41 7.21 -8.39 8.23
C GLU A 41 6.35 -9.15 9.25
N SER A 42 5.21 -9.67 8.79
CA SER A 42 4.33 -10.55 9.57
C SER A 42 4.05 -9.95 10.96
N GLU A 43 4.37 -10.68 12.02
CA GLU A 43 4.05 -10.29 13.40
C GLU A 43 4.76 -9.01 13.85
N PHE A 44 5.85 -8.65 13.18
CA PHE A 44 6.57 -7.39 13.41
C PHE A 44 5.93 -6.20 12.69
N ALA A 45 4.96 -6.41 11.80
CA ALA A 45 4.14 -5.35 11.20
C ALA A 45 3.09 -4.83 12.20
N ASN A 46 3.55 -4.28 13.32
CA ASN A 46 2.72 -3.81 14.42
C ASN A 46 3.18 -2.42 14.91
N PRO A 47 2.33 -1.70 15.69
CA PRO A 47 2.66 -0.35 16.17
C PRO A 47 3.93 -0.28 17.01
N ILE A 48 4.20 -1.28 17.87
CA ILE A 48 5.38 -1.29 18.76
C ILE A 48 6.65 -1.29 17.91
N SER A 49 6.75 -2.22 16.97
CA SER A 49 7.88 -2.30 16.03
C SER A 49 8.01 -1.03 15.19
N PHE A 50 6.89 -0.45 14.77
CA PHE A 50 6.91 0.82 14.04
C PHE A 50 7.52 1.94 14.90
N PHE A 51 7.09 2.13 16.14
CA PHE A 51 7.63 3.20 16.99
C PHE A 51 9.07 2.93 17.47
N SER A 52 9.46 1.66 17.63
CA SER A 52 10.82 1.30 18.03
C SER A 52 11.83 1.49 16.90
N VAL A 53 11.53 1.00 15.70
CA VAL A 53 12.48 1.00 14.58
C VAL A 53 11.90 1.57 13.28
N GLY A 54 10.64 1.28 12.95
CA GLY A 54 10.02 1.66 11.67
C GLY A 54 9.97 3.17 11.44
N ARG A 55 9.82 3.98 12.48
CA ARG A 55 9.81 5.45 12.41
C ARG A 55 11.17 6.05 12.02
N LYS A 56 12.23 5.25 11.84
CA LYS A 56 13.54 5.76 11.37
C LYS A 56 13.58 6.00 9.85
N GLY A 57 12.66 5.39 9.08
CA GLY A 57 12.55 5.62 7.64
C GLY A 57 12.05 7.02 7.29
N SER A 58 12.63 7.62 6.25
CA SER A 58 12.14 8.87 5.65
C SER A 58 10.97 8.61 4.68
N ILE A 59 10.93 7.42 4.07
CA ILE A 59 9.80 6.89 3.32
C ILE A 59 9.29 5.67 4.08
N VAL A 60 7.98 5.60 4.31
CA VAL A 60 7.31 4.45 4.94
C VAL A 60 6.31 3.87 3.94
N CYS A 61 6.60 2.67 3.47
CA CYS A 61 5.77 1.90 2.55
C CYS A 61 4.98 0.85 3.34
N TYR A 62 3.66 0.85 3.16
CA TYR A 62 2.73 -0.06 3.81
C TYR A 62 1.81 -0.70 2.76
N GLY A 63 1.65 -2.02 2.82
CA GLY A 63 0.67 -2.77 2.04
C GLY A 63 0.01 -3.84 2.90
N GLY A 64 -1.32 -3.78 3.03
CA GLY A 64 -2.09 -4.66 3.91
C GLY A 64 -3.45 -4.06 4.25
N HIS A 65 -4.12 -4.58 5.28
CA HIS A 65 -5.39 -4.02 5.74
C HIS A 65 -5.23 -2.63 6.36
N ALA A 66 -6.18 -1.75 6.11
CA ALA A 66 -6.28 -0.51 6.86
C ALA A 66 -7.73 -0.19 7.20
N THR A 67 -7.88 0.76 8.11
CA THR A 67 -9.15 1.43 8.40
C THR A 67 -8.97 2.92 8.14
N PRO A 68 -10.07 3.71 8.15
CA PRO A 68 -9.96 5.15 8.03
C PRO A 68 -8.96 5.80 8.98
N VAL A 69 -8.76 5.26 10.19
CA VAL A 69 -7.98 5.89 11.26
C VAL A 69 -6.63 5.23 11.54
N SER A 70 -6.34 4.04 11.00
CA SER A 70 -5.10 3.31 11.29
C SER A 70 -4.71 2.31 10.21
N TRP A 71 -3.42 2.03 10.12
CA TRP A 71 -2.93 0.78 9.53
C TRP A 71 -3.23 -0.37 10.48
N VAL A 72 -3.86 -1.43 9.97
CA VAL A 72 -4.32 -2.56 10.80
C VAL A 72 -3.12 -3.37 11.33
N GLY A 73 -2.01 -3.36 10.59
CA GLY A 73 -0.94 -4.31 10.86
C GLY A 73 -1.48 -5.74 10.87
N GLN A 74 -1.01 -6.58 11.80
CA GLN A 74 -1.53 -7.94 12.01
C GLN A 74 -2.58 -8.04 13.15
N TRP A 75 -2.88 -6.95 13.86
CA TRP A 75 -3.59 -7.02 15.13
C TRP A 75 -4.91 -6.23 15.10
N ILE A 76 -6.01 -6.94 14.82
CA ILE A 76 -7.35 -6.34 14.80
C ILE A 76 -7.73 -5.68 16.15
N LEU A 77 -7.14 -6.16 17.25
CA LEU A 77 -7.35 -5.65 18.61
C LEU A 77 -6.89 -4.19 18.77
N PHE A 78 -5.89 -3.74 18.02
CA PHE A 78 -5.46 -2.33 18.05
C PHE A 78 -6.49 -1.39 17.42
N HIS A 79 -7.46 -1.88 16.64
CA HIS A 79 -8.62 -1.07 16.22
C HIS A 79 -9.55 -0.73 17.36
N LEU A 80 -9.76 -1.68 18.27
CA LEU A 80 -10.61 -1.47 19.44
C LEU A 80 -9.99 -0.45 20.41
N LEU A 81 -8.67 -0.32 20.39
CA LEU A 81 -7.90 0.59 21.24
C LEU A 81 -7.50 1.90 20.53
N ALA A 82 -7.70 2.03 19.21
CA ALA A 82 -7.47 3.26 18.48
C ALA A 82 -8.65 4.22 18.74
N PRO A 83 -8.52 5.15 19.70
CA PRO A 83 -9.70 5.82 20.22
C PRO A 83 -10.21 6.83 19.19
N TYR A 84 -11.53 6.97 19.13
CA TYR A 84 -12.17 8.22 18.74
C TYR A 84 -11.46 9.39 19.46
N GLY A 85 -10.89 10.35 18.71
CA GLY A 85 -10.23 11.54 19.29
C GLY A 85 -8.72 11.67 19.09
N ILE A 86 -8.07 10.83 18.27
CA ILE A 86 -6.66 11.04 17.89
C ILE A 86 -6.52 12.36 17.12
N LYS A 87 -5.90 13.36 17.74
CA LYS A 87 -5.63 14.68 17.12
C LYS A 87 -4.28 14.74 16.39
N LYS A 88 -3.38 13.79 16.64
CA LYS A 88 -2.04 13.73 16.04
C LYS A 88 -1.58 12.30 15.80
N VAL A 89 -0.86 12.08 14.70
CA VAL A 89 -0.17 10.82 14.41
C VAL A 89 1.29 10.96 14.86
N PRO A 90 1.74 10.27 15.91
CA PRO A 90 3.11 10.37 16.38
C PRO A 90 4.09 9.75 15.38
N GLY A 91 5.33 10.26 15.36
CA GLY A 91 6.42 9.64 14.59
C GLY A 91 6.37 9.84 13.07
N VAL A 92 5.50 10.70 12.55
CA VAL A 92 5.37 10.95 11.10
C VAL A 92 6.09 12.19 10.57
N LYS A 93 6.60 13.05 11.47
CA LYS A 93 7.21 14.34 11.11
C LYS A 93 8.33 14.17 10.08
N GLY A 94 8.24 14.90 8.97
CA GLY A 94 9.22 14.94 7.90
C GLY A 94 9.22 13.72 6.96
N LYS A 95 8.24 12.82 7.06
CA LYS A 95 8.20 11.56 6.31
C LYS A 95 7.23 11.59 5.13
N ILE A 96 7.50 10.78 4.13
CA ILE A 96 6.52 10.40 3.11
C ILE A 96 5.92 9.05 3.54
N LEU A 97 4.59 8.98 3.61
CA LEU A 97 3.86 7.78 4.02
C LEU A 97 3.03 7.26 2.85
N ALA A 98 3.20 6.00 2.51
CA ALA A 98 2.62 5.36 1.34
C ALA A 98 1.86 4.10 1.75
N SER A 99 0.54 4.07 1.54
CA SER A 99 -0.37 3.03 2.00
C SER A 99 -1.14 2.42 0.83
N ILE A 100 -0.44 1.60 0.04
CA ILE A 100 -0.95 0.93 -1.17
C ILE A 100 -0.39 -0.51 -1.21
N PRO A 101 -1.23 -1.56 -1.39
CA PRO A 101 -2.67 -1.52 -1.28
C PRO A 101 -3.09 -1.42 0.19
N ALA A 102 -4.06 -0.56 0.49
CA ALA A 102 -4.70 -0.50 1.80
C ALA A 102 -6.06 0.19 1.71
N CYS A 103 -7.07 -0.40 2.35
CA CYS A 103 -8.45 0.09 2.31
C CYS A 103 -8.64 1.33 3.20
N GLN A 104 -9.07 2.43 2.57
CA GLN A 104 -9.57 3.64 3.24
C GLN A 104 -8.63 4.48 4.12
N PRO A 105 -7.30 4.28 4.23
CA PRO A 105 -6.49 5.06 5.18
C PRO A 105 -6.43 6.56 4.81
N ALA A 106 -6.71 6.92 3.56
CA ALA A 106 -6.78 8.33 3.16
C ALA A 106 -8.05 9.05 3.65
N LYS A 107 -9.08 8.34 4.15
CA LYS A 107 -10.31 9.00 4.64
C LYS A 107 -10.05 9.89 5.86
N ILE A 108 -9.25 9.43 6.83
CA ILE A 108 -8.99 10.17 8.08
C ILE A 108 -7.49 10.22 8.41
N LEU A 109 -6.79 9.09 8.37
CA LEU A 109 -5.38 8.98 8.73
C LEU A 109 -4.50 9.84 7.83
N GLY A 110 -4.76 9.87 6.51
CA GLY A 110 -3.99 10.68 5.57
C GLY A 110 -3.95 12.17 5.90
N PRO A 111 -5.11 12.87 5.94
CA PRO A 111 -5.19 14.26 6.38
C PRO A 111 -4.61 14.48 7.79
N LEU A 112 -4.79 13.53 8.71
CA LEU A 112 -4.26 13.63 10.06
C LEU A 112 -2.73 13.54 10.09
N ALA A 113 -2.13 12.68 9.27
CA ALA A 113 -0.69 12.50 9.20
C ALA A 113 0.02 13.75 8.66
N VAL A 114 -0.51 14.38 7.61
CA VAL A 114 0.05 15.63 7.08
C VAL A 114 -0.09 16.78 8.08
N ARG A 115 -1.23 16.92 8.76
CA ARG A 115 -1.38 17.88 9.90
C ARG A 115 -0.44 17.59 11.07
N SER A 116 0.03 16.35 11.19
CA SER A 116 1.02 15.93 12.21
C SER A 116 2.47 16.11 11.74
N GLY A 117 2.67 16.73 10.58
CA GLY A 117 3.98 17.11 10.03
C GLY A 117 4.58 16.10 9.05
N ALA A 118 3.82 15.11 8.55
CA ALA A 118 4.27 14.31 7.41
C ALA A 118 4.46 15.21 6.17
N LYS A 119 5.49 14.95 5.37
CA LYS A 119 5.72 15.66 4.09
C LYS A 119 4.61 15.34 3.09
N ALA A 120 4.23 14.07 3.02
CA ALA A 120 3.15 13.61 2.17
C ALA A 120 2.52 12.32 2.72
N PHE A 121 1.25 12.11 2.39
CA PHE A 121 0.55 10.85 2.59
C PHE A 121 -0.13 10.42 1.29
N ILE A 122 -0.01 9.14 0.93
CA ILE A 122 -0.65 8.55 -0.22
C ILE A 122 -1.39 7.28 0.22
N GLY A 123 -2.65 7.14 -0.17
CA GLY A 123 -3.44 5.93 0.09
C GLY A 123 -4.86 6.01 -0.46
N SER A 124 -5.62 4.93 -0.28
CA SER A 124 -7.01 4.87 -0.79
C SER A 124 -8.00 5.57 0.10
N VAL A 125 -8.93 6.33 -0.50
CA VAL A 125 -10.13 6.84 0.17
C VAL A 125 -11.29 5.85 0.13
N ASP A 126 -11.09 4.66 -0.44
CA ASP A 126 -12.13 3.63 -0.51
C ASP A 126 -11.54 2.23 -0.30
N TYR A 127 -12.35 1.19 -0.49
CA TYR A 127 -11.88 -0.18 -0.60
C TYR A 127 -10.89 -0.31 -1.77
N MET A 128 -9.92 -1.20 -1.58
CA MET A 128 -8.98 -1.62 -2.59
C MET A 128 -9.32 -3.05 -3.00
N TRP A 129 -9.31 -3.30 -4.29
CA TRP A 129 -9.61 -4.60 -4.87
C TRP A 129 -8.33 -5.36 -5.19
N ALA A 130 -8.43 -6.68 -5.23
CA ALA A 130 -7.31 -7.57 -5.50
C ALA A 130 -7.70 -8.61 -6.56
N GLY A 131 -6.75 -8.95 -7.42
CA GLY A 131 -6.99 -9.93 -8.49
C GLY A 131 -7.01 -11.37 -7.99
N MET A 132 -7.82 -12.20 -8.66
CA MET A 132 -7.81 -13.65 -8.49
C MET A 132 -6.52 -14.26 -9.05
N GLY A 133 -6.09 -15.37 -8.48
CA GLY A 133 -4.83 -16.00 -8.83
C GLY A 133 -4.72 -17.43 -8.32
N PRO A 134 -3.66 -18.17 -8.73
CA PRO A 134 -3.60 -19.62 -8.56
C PRO A 134 -3.65 -20.10 -7.10
N ASP A 135 -3.30 -19.25 -6.11
CA ASP A 135 -3.35 -19.65 -4.70
C ASP A 135 -4.76 -19.84 -4.12
N ILE A 136 -5.80 -19.46 -4.87
CA ILE A 136 -7.21 -19.74 -4.52
C ILE A 136 -7.83 -20.81 -5.44
N GLY A 137 -7.01 -21.60 -6.14
CA GLY A 137 -7.47 -22.64 -7.07
C GLY A 137 -7.91 -22.11 -8.43
N TRP A 138 -7.45 -20.91 -8.82
CA TRP A 138 -7.77 -20.30 -10.11
C TRP A 138 -6.97 -20.93 -11.24
N GLU A 139 -7.65 -21.49 -12.24
CA GLU A 139 -7.04 -22.10 -13.43
C GLU A 139 -6.98 -21.15 -14.65
N GLY A 140 -7.53 -19.94 -14.53
CA GLY A 140 -7.54 -18.92 -15.58
C GLY A 140 -6.33 -17.97 -15.56
N TYR A 141 -6.51 -16.79 -16.15
CA TYR A 141 -5.47 -15.77 -16.19
C TYR A 141 -5.07 -15.32 -14.78
N ASN A 142 -3.76 -15.13 -14.54
CA ASN A 142 -3.24 -14.78 -13.23
C ASN A 142 -3.31 -13.26 -12.96
N TYR A 143 -4.51 -12.74 -12.74
CA TYR A 143 -4.71 -11.32 -12.42
C TYR A 143 -3.96 -10.88 -11.15
N ALA A 144 -3.82 -11.77 -10.16
CA ALA A 144 -3.09 -11.49 -8.93
C ALA A 144 -1.65 -11.02 -9.19
N LYS A 145 -0.99 -11.58 -10.22
CA LYS A 145 0.35 -11.16 -10.63
C LYS A 145 0.38 -9.70 -11.06
N ASP A 146 -0.62 -9.28 -11.83
CA ASP A 146 -0.71 -7.93 -12.40
C ASP A 146 -1.10 -6.90 -11.34
N PHE A 147 -2.02 -7.24 -10.42
CA PHE A 147 -2.30 -6.40 -9.25
C PHE A 147 -1.07 -6.23 -8.37
N VAL A 148 -0.30 -7.30 -8.15
CA VAL A 148 0.97 -7.20 -7.40
C VAL A 148 1.97 -6.32 -8.16
N ASP A 149 2.01 -6.37 -9.49
CA ASP A 149 2.91 -5.54 -10.28
C ASP A 149 2.60 -4.04 -10.09
N THR A 150 1.33 -3.62 -10.22
CA THR A 150 0.95 -2.21 -10.02
C THR A 150 1.34 -1.68 -8.64
N TRP A 151 1.11 -2.47 -7.58
CA TRP A 151 1.47 -2.08 -6.21
C TRP A 151 2.98 -1.98 -6.03
N VAL A 152 3.75 -2.91 -6.60
CA VAL A 152 5.22 -2.85 -6.58
C VAL A 152 5.70 -1.61 -7.32
N THR A 153 5.19 -1.36 -8.54
CA THR A 153 5.55 -0.20 -9.37
C THR A 153 5.42 1.10 -8.59
N PHE A 154 4.28 1.32 -7.91
CA PHE A 154 4.07 2.52 -7.11
C PHE A 154 5.18 2.75 -6.09
N HIS A 155 5.48 1.75 -5.25
CA HIS A 155 6.47 1.90 -4.19
C HIS A 155 7.89 2.02 -4.72
N THR A 156 8.24 1.27 -5.76
CA THR A 156 9.59 1.36 -6.34
C THR A 156 9.81 2.71 -6.99
N GLU A 157 8.81 3.26 -7.68
CA GLU A 157 8.87 4.60 -8.24
C GLU A 157 8.99 5.65 -7.15
N LEU A 158 8.19 5.55 -6.08
CA LEU A 158 8.27 6.46 -4.95
C LEU A 158 9.65 6.45 -4.28
N ILE A 159 10.22 5.27 -4.05
CA ILE A 159 11.56 5.15 -3.45
C ILE A 159 12.62 5.74 -4.39
N ARG A 160 12.51 5.48 -5.69
CA ARG A 160 13.48 5.90 -6.71
C ARG A 160 13.51 7.42 -6.89
N THR A 161 12.34 8.04 -7.01
CA THR A 161 12.23 9.47 -7.35
C THR A 161 12.07 10.36 -6.12
N GLN A 162 11.61 9.80 -5.01
CA GLN A 162 11.17 10.54 -3.82
C GLN A 162 10.05 11.54 -4.13
N ASP A 163 9.34 11.32 -5.24
CA ASP A 163 8.26 12.16 -5.75
C ASP A 163 6.93 11.39 -5.70
N PRO A 164 6.08 11.66 -4.70
CA PRO A 164 4.74 11.09 -4.58
C PRO A 164 3.83 11.30 -5.79
N GLU A 165 3.93 12.44 -6.47
CA GLU A 165 3.04 12.77 -7.59
C GLU A 165 3.42 11.95 -8.83
N HIS A 166 4.72 11.89 -9.12
CA HIS A 166 5.25 11.02 -10.17
C HIS A 166 4.89 9.55 -9.90
N ALA A 167 5.15 9.04 -8.69
CA ALA A 167 4.84 7.65 -8.35
C ALA A 167 3.35 7.33 -8.49
N LEU A 168 2.47 8.24 -8.07
CA LEU A 168 1.02 8.09 -8.22
C LEU A 168 0.59 8.10 -9.69
N SER A 169 1.19 8.97 -10.51
CA SER A 169 0.93 9.02 -11.95
C SER A 169 1.29 7.70 -12.63
N VAL A 170 2.49 7.17 -12.38
CA VAL A 170 2.95 5.88 -12.94
C VAL A 170 2.05 4.74 -12.48
N TYR A 171 1.67 4.70 -11.21
CA TYR A 171 0.74 3.70 -10.67
C TYR A 171 -0.60 3.72 -11.42
N LYS A 172 -1.20 4.90 -11.59
CA LYS A 172 -2.48 5.04 -12.31
C LYS A 172 -2.35 4.57 -13.75
N SER A 173 -1.30 5.02 -14.44
CA SER A 173 -1.01 4.58 -15.81
C SER A 173 -0.90 3.05 -15.90
N LYS A 174 -0.23 2.40 -14.93
CA LYS A 174 -0.06 0.95 -14.91
C LYS A 174 -1.38 0.21 -14.66
N CYS A 175 -2.25 0.74 -13.79
CA CYS A 175 -3.59 0.19 -13.61
C CYS A 175 -4.43 0.29 -14.91
N HIS A 176 -4.37 1.42 -15.61
CA HIS A 176 -5.08 1.59 -16.88
C HIS A 176 -4.54 0.66 -17.97
N GLU A 177 -3.21 0.52 -18.09
CA GLU A 177 -2.57 -0.43 -19.01
C GLU A 177 -3.12 -1.85 -18.84
N TYR A 178 -3.22 -2.34 -17.60
CA TYR A 178 -3.78 -3.66 -17.34
C TYR A 178 -5.29 -3.74 -17.60
N ALA A 179 -6.06 -2.73 -17.24
CA ALA A 179 -7.50 -2.71 -17.50
C ALA A 179 -7.80 -2.76 -19.02
N GLU A 180 -7.09 -1.97 -19.82
CA GLU A 180 -7.19 -1.95 -21.28
C GLU A 180 -6.76 -3.29 -21.89
N LYS A 181 -5.69 -3.89 -21.35
CA LYS A 181 -5.26 -5.24 -21.75
C LYS A 181 -6.38 -6.27 -21.54
N TYR A 182 -7.04 -6.25 -20.38
CA TYR A 182 -8.11 -7.21 -20.08
C TYR A 182 -9.32 -7.02 -20.99
N GLU A 183 -9.67 -5.77 -21.32
CA GLU A 183 -10.74 -5.43 -22.27
C GLU A 183 -10.44 -5.91 -23.70
N ALA A 184 -9.18 -5.81 -24.12
CA ALA A 184 -8.74 -6.22 -25.45
C ALA A 184 -8.63 -7.76 -25.57
N GLU A 185 -8.02 -8.42 -24.59
CA GLU A 185 -7.70 -9.85 -24.65
C GLU A 185 -8.83 -10.75 -24.13
N LYS A 186 -9.65 -10.26 -23.20
CA LYS A 186 -10.75 -11.01 -22.54
C LYS A 186 -10.32 -12.41 -22.10
N PRO A 187 -9.24 -12.52 -21.30
CA PRO A 187 -8.50 -13.77 -21.17
C PRO A 187 -9.27 -14.90 -20.47
N ASP A 188 -10.30 -14.58 -19.68
CA ASP A 188 -11.27 -15.52 -19.11
C ASP A 188 -12.57 -14.80 -18.75
N SER A 189 -13.59 -15.52 -18.24
CA SER A 189 -14.92 -14.95 -17.94
C SER A 189 -14.95 -13.82 -16.93
N GLU A 190 -13.84 -13.55 -16.23
CA GLU A 190 -13.81 -12.59 -15.12
C GLU A 190 -12.98 -11.35 -15.43
N TRP A 191 -12.62 -11.17 -16.70
CA TRP A 191 -11.90 -10.02 -17.19
C TRP A 191 -12.61 -8.69 -16.85
N GLU A 192 -13.94 -8.65 -16.89
CA GLU A 192 -14.74 -7.43 -16.61
C GLU A 192 -14.54 -6.94 -15.17
N TYR A 193 -14.65 -7.87 -14.21
CA TYR A 193 -14.42 -7.56 -12.80
C TYR A 193 -13.01 -7.02 -12.57
N HIS A 194 -12.01 -7.68 -13.16
CA HIS A 194 -10.61 -7.32 -12.96
C HIS A 194 -10.24 -5.99 -13.65
N ALA A 195 -10.83 -5.69 -14.81
CA ALA A 195 -10.68 -4.41 -15.49
C ALA A 195 -11.29 -3.27 -14.66
N TRP A 196 -12.51 -3.47 -14.16
CA TRP A 196 -13.17 -2.53 -13.26
C TRP A 196 -12.36 -2.32 -11.97
N ALA A 197 -11.90 -3.39 -11.34
CA ALA A 197 -11.12 -3.33 -10.10
C ALA A 197 -9.80 -2.58 -10.26
N MET A 198 -9.10 -2.72 -11.40
CA MET A 198 -7.90 -1.93 -11.71
C MET A 198 -8.23 -0.43 -11.85
N LYS A 199 -9.32 -0.09 -12.53
CA LYS A 199 -9.78 1.30 -12.68
C LYS A 199 -10.16 1.91 -11.34
N GLU A 200 -10.96 1.22 -10.51
CA GLU A 200 -11.30 1.69 -9.16
C GLU A 200 -10.06 1.90 -8.30
N ASN A 201 -9.12 0.94 -8.34
CA ASN A 201 -7.86 1.05 -7.61
C ASN A 201 -7.01 2.25 -8.05
N SER A 202 -7.13 2.74 -9.29
CA SER A 202 -6.43 3.94 -9.77
C SER A 202 -7.15 5.22 -9.30
N GLU A 203 -8.48 5.21 -9.32
CA GLU A 203 -9.33 6.37 -9.09
C GLU A 203 -9.54 6.72 -7.62
N LYS A 204 -9.40 5.76 -6.69
CA LYS A 204 -9.64 5.99 -5.26
C LYS A 204 -8.38 6.36 -4.47
N ILE A 205 -7.21 6.38 -5.09
CA ILE A 205 -5.99 6.85 -4.40
C ILE A 205 -5.94 8.37 -4.35
N ARG A 206 -5.59 8.92 -3.19
CA ARG A 206 -5.35 10.36 -2.97
C ARG A 206 -3.96 10.61 -2.43
N LEU A 207 -3.40 11.74 -2.84
CA LEU A 207 -2.16 12.33 -2.33
C LEU A 207 -2.54 13.55 -1.50
N PHE A 208 -1.99 13.63 -0.28
CA PHE A 208 -2.06 14.79 0.58
C PHE A 208 -0.65 15.30 0.82
N TRP A 209 -0.47 16.62 0.73
CA TRP A 209 0.77 17.29 1.04
C TRP A 209 0.72 17.88 2.46
N GLY A 210 1.85 17.82 3.16
CA GLY A 210 2.07 18.61 4.37
C GLY A 210 2.25 20.09 4.02
N GLU A 211 1.83 20.96 4.92
CA GLU A 211 2.17 22.39 4.83
C GLU A 211 3.69 22.55 4.94
N LYS A 212 4.26 23.39 4.07
CA LYS A 212 5.70 23.65 3.99
C LYS A 212 6.18 24.49 5.16
#